data_AF-A0A836SG80-F1
#
_entry.id   AF-A0A836SG80-F1
#
_cell.length_a   1.000
_cell.length_b   1.000
_cell.length_c   1.000
_cell.angle_alpha   90.00
_cell.angle_beta   90.00
_cell.angle_gamma   90.00
#
_symmetry.space_group_name_H-M   'P 1'
#
loop_
_entity.id
_entity.type
_entity.pdbx_description
1 polymer ?
#
loop_
_entity_poly.entity_id
_entity_poly.type
_entity_poly.pdbx_seq_one_letter_code
_entity_poly.pdbx_strand_id
1 'polypeptide(L)'
;MGTITQREIIDYVEKNIIQFHNKRLEKLEQLQLNNVVKKKNPYLFKAKNINTAQDYVKNILDAFLSSQEEGIFGLFLEELAIFICSKVYNGMRSSFEGISHLLPEFFRRDAMLRVSVSRLALA
;
A
#
# COMPACT_ATOMS: atom_id res chain seq x y z
N MET A 1 -26.83 -13.39 -3.00
CA MET A 1 -25.53 -12.78 -2.60
C MET A 1 -24.67 -13.91 -2.11
N GLY A 2 -23.40 -13.97 -2.53
CA GLY A 2 -22.46 -14.93 -1.94
C GLY A 2 -22.22 -14.58 -0.48
N THR A 3 -21.97 -15.60 0.34
CA THR A 3 -21.55 -15.41 1.74
C THR A 3 -20.06 -15.71 1.81
N ILE A 4 -19.32 -14.86 2.52
CA ILE A 4 -17.90 -15.09 2.82
C ILE A 4 -17.78 -15.26 4.33
N THR A 5 -17.02 -16.27 4.74
CA THR A 5 -16.76 -16.53 6.17
C THR A 5 -15.49 -15.82 6.63
N GLN A 6 -15.40 -15.50 7.92
CA GLN A 6 -14.18 -14.92 8.50
C GLN A 6 -12.96 -15.82 8.28
N ARG A 7 -13.17 -17.14 8.27
CA ARG A 7 -12.11 -18.13 8.04
C ARG A 7 -11.52 -18.02 6.63
N GLU A 8 -12.36 -17.83 5.60
CA GLU A 8 -11.87 -17.61 4.23
C GLU A 8 -11.05 -16.34 4.09
N ILE A 9 -11.41 -15.28 4.83
CA ILE A 9 -10.64 -14.02 4.87
C ILE A 9 -9.28 -14.27 5.53
N ILE A 10 -9.27 -14.95 6.68
CA ILE A 10 -8.02 -15.29 7.39
C ILE A 10 -7.11 -16.14 6.50
N ASP A 11 -7.64 -17.20 5.89
CA ASP A 11 -6.88 -18.09 5.00
C ASP A 11 -6.28 -17.32 3.80
N TYR A 12 -7.02 -16.36 3.26
CA TYR A 12 -6.52 -15.50 2.19
C TYR A 12 -5.39 -14.59 2.69
N VAL A 13 -5.58 -13.95 3.84
CA VAL A 13 -4.56 -13.06 4.43
C VAL A 13 -3.28 -13.83 4.75
N GLU A 14 -3.36 -14.97 5.42
CA GLU A 14 -2.20 -15.80 5.78
C GLU A 14 -1.40 -16.26 4.56
N LYS A 15 -2.06 -16.59 3.45
CA LYS A 15 -1.39 -16.98 2.21
C LYS A 15 -0.65 -15.83 1.53
N ASN A 16 -1.20 -14.62 1.59
CA ASN A 16 -0.68 -13.47 0.85
C ASN A 16 0.23 -12.56 1.68
N ILE A 17 0.20 -12.67 3.02
CA ILE A 17 1.04 -11.85 3.91
C ILE A 17 2.55 -12.12 3.72
N ILE A 18 2.92 -13.34 3.34
CA ILE A 18 4.32 -13.70 3.05
C ILE A 18 4.83 -12.88 1.87
N GLN A 19 4.02 -12.71 0.81
CA GLN A 19 4.39 -11.89 -0.34
C GLN A 19 4.53 -10.42 0.02
N PHE A 20 3.68 -9.91 0.91
CA PHE A 20 3.80 -8.55 1.46
C PHE A 20 5.16 -8.35 2.15
N HIS A 21 5.56 -9.27 3.03
CA HIS A 21 6.85 -9.20 3.72
C HIS A 21 8.04 -9.34 2.77
N ASN A 22 7.96 -10.23 1.78
CA ASN A 22 9.01 -10.40 0.78
C ASN A 22 9.20 -9.13 -0.07
N LYS A 23 8.12 -8.49 -0.53
CA LYS A 23 8.19 -7.21 -1.25
C LYS A 23 8.81 -6.11 -0.39
N ARG A 24 8.48 -6.06 0.92
CA ARG A 24 9.08 -5.11 1.85
C ARG A 24 10.59 -5.34 2.02
N LEU A 25 11.02 -6.60 2.12
CA LEU A 25 12.42 -6.97 2.21
C LEU A 25 13.19 -6.59 0.94
N GLU A 26 12.66 -6.94 -0.23
CA GLU A 26 13.28 -6.60 -1.52
C GLU A 26 13.52 -5.09 -1.66
N LYS A 27 12.54 -4.28 -1.27
CA LYS A 27 12.67 -2.81 -1.28
C LYS A 27 13.71 -2.27 -0.29
N LEU A 28 13.91 -2.96 0.82
CA LEU A 28 14.96 -2.66 1.78
C LEU A 28 16.34 -3.05 1.25
N GLU A 29 16.46 -4.19 0.57
CA GLU A 29 17.72 -4.66 -0.03
C GLU A 29 18.16 -3.76 -1.20
N GLN A 30 17.21 -3.28 -2.00
CA GLN A 30 17.48 -2.34 -3.09
C GLN A 30 17.76 -0.91 -2.60
N LEU A 31 17.64 -0.64 -1.30
CA LEU A 31 17.80 0.69 -0.74
C LEU A 31 19.25 1.16 -0.81
N GLN A 32 19.47 2.24 -1.55
CA GLN A 32 20.76 2.93 -1.60
C GLN A 32 20.63 4.25 -0.85
N LEU A 33 21.39 4.42 0.25
CA LEU A 33 21.32 5.62 1.10
C LEU A 33 21.49 6.92 0.29
N ASN A 34 22.42 6.92 -0.67
CA ASN A 34 22.64 8.05 -1.58
C ASN A 34 21.38 8.44 -2.37
N ASN A 35 20.52 7.49 -2.74
CA ASN A 35 19.30 7.78 -3.49
C ASN A 35 18.23 8.42 -2.60
N VAL A 36 18.18 8.07 -1.31
CA VAL A 36 17.19 8.63 -0.37
C VAL A 36 17.60 10.02 0.09
N VAL A 37 18.88 10.20 0.42
CA VAL A 37 19.44 11.47 0.87
C VAL A 37 19.29 12.56 -0.20
N LYS A 38 19.51 12.23 -1.48
CA LYS A 38 19.34 13.18 -2.61
C LYS A 38 17.92 13.68 -2.82
N LYS A 39 16.90 12.93 -2.39
CA LYS A 39 15.48 13.27 -2.63
C LYS A 39 14.93 14.30 -1.65
N LYS A 40 15.65 14.64 -0.57
CA LYS A 40 15.16 15.56 0.47
C LYS A 40 15.96 16.85 0.46
N ASN A 41 15.27 17.97 0.67
CA ASN A 41 15.88 19.29 0.77
C ASN A 41 16.65 19.42 2.12
N PRO A 42 17.98 19.65 2.12
CA PRO A 42 18.78 19.82 3.34
C PRO A 42 18.25 20.90 4.30
N TYR A 43 17.58 21.93 3.76
CA TYR A 43 17.04 23.03 4.56
C TYR A 43 15.88 22.62 5.49
N LEU A 44 15.09 21.60 5.12
CA LEU A 44 13.99 21.10 5.96
C LEU A 44 14.50 20.50 7.28
N PHE A 45 15.74 20.00 7.31
CA PHE A 45 16.32 19.36 8.50
C PHE A 45 16.95 20.37 9.45
N LYS A 46 17.47 21.50 8.92
CA LYS A 46 17.83 22.67 9.73
C LYS A 46 16.60 23.21 10.47
N ALA A 47 15.46 23.30 9.79
CA ALA A 47 14.20 23.74 10.40
C ALA A 47 13.70 22.77 11.50
N LYS A 48 13.97 21.46 11.36
CA LYS A 48 13.66 20.44 12.37
C LYS A 48 14.70 20.31 13.51
N ASN A 49 15.70 21.20 13.56
CA ASN A 49 16.78 21.18 14.56
C ASN A 49 17.51 19.82 14.65
N ILE A 50 17.71 19.15 13.52
CA ILE A 50 18.46 17.89 13.46
C ILE A 50 19.95 18.24 13.37
N ASN A 51 20.69 17.94 14.45
CA ASN A 51 22.08 18.36 14.62
C ASN A 51 23.11 17.24 14.41
N THR A 52 22.67 15.98 14.32
CA THR A 52 23.55 14.83 14.14
C THR A 52 23.30 14.13 12.81
N ALA A 53 24.37 13.58 12.22
CA ALA A 53 24.27 12.77 10.99
C ALA A 53 23.45 11.48 11.21
N GLN A 54 23.51 10.92 12.42
CA GLN A 54 22.71 9.74 12.80
C GLN A 54 21.21 10.04 12.75
N ASP A 55 20.78 11.13 13.40
CA ASP A 55 19.37 11.53 13.41
C ASP A 55 18.90 11.90 12.00
N TYR A 56 19.77 12.49 11.19
CA TYR A 56 19.49 12.80 9.80
C TYR A 56 19.20 11.53 8.98
N VAL A 57 20.11 10.55 9.03
CA VAL A 57 19.95 9.28 8.31
C VAL A 57 18.74 8.50 8.81
N LYS A 58 18.54 8.42 10.13
CA LYS A 58 17.41 7.71 10.73
C LYS A 58 16.06 8.29 10.27
N ASN A 59 15.87 9.60 10.38
CA ASN A 59 14.62 10.25 9.96
C ASN A 59 14.32 10.04 8.47
N ILE A 60 15.35 10.02 7.63
CA ILE A 60 15.20 9.76 6.19
C ILE A 60 14.78 8.32 5.93
N LEU A 61 15.41 7.36 6.60
CA LEU A 61 15.09 5.94 6.48
C LEU A 61 13.69 5.63 7.01
N ASP A 62 13.32 6.17 8.17
CA ASP A 62 12.00 5.99 8.77
C ASP A 62 10.90 6.52 7.83
N ALA A 63 11.08 7.73 7.28
CA ALA A 63 10.13 8.32 6.34
C ALA A 63 10.05 7.52 5.02
N PHE A 64 11.18 6.99 4.54
CA PHE A 64 11.21 6.15 3.35
C PHE A 64 10.48 4.82 3.57
N LEU A 65 10.74 4.16 4.69
CA LEU A 65 10.06 2.92 5.09
C LEU A 65 8.54 3.12 5.18
N SER A 66 8.09 4.17 5.89
CA SER A 66 6.68 4.51 6.00
C SER A 66 6.02 4.71 4.63
N SER A 67 6.65 5.48 3.75
CA SER A 67 6.10 5.74 2.41
C SER A 67 6.03 4.48 1.53
N GLN A 68 6.99 3.56 1.67
CA GLN A 68 6.95 2.30 0.93
C GLN A 68 5.91 1.34 1.49
N GLU A 69 5.78 1.26 2.82
CA GLU A 69 4.77 0.44 3.47
C GLU A 69 3.36 0.83 3.04
N GLU A 70 3.07 2.13 2.93
CA GLU A 70 1.78 2.60 2.40
C GLU A 70 1.49 2.04 1.00
N GLY A 71 2.47 2.02 0.10
CA GLY A 71 2.30 1.49 -1.25
C GLY A 71 2.06 -0.01 -1.28
N ILE A 72 2.88 -0.78 -0.55
CA ILE A 72 2.78 -2.24 -0.51
C ILE A 72 1.49 -2.66 0.21
N PHE A 73 1.13 -1.97 1.29
CA PHE A 73 -0.08 -2.25 2.07
C PHE A 73 -1.35 -1.84 1.31
N GLY A 74 -1.32 -0.73 0.59
CA GLY A 74 -2.42 -0.31 -0.29
C GLY A 74 -2.75 -1.36 -1.34
N LEU A 75 -1.73 -1.89 -2.04
CA LEU A 75 -1.91 -2.98 -3.01
C LEU A 75 -2.47 -4.25 -2.37
N PHE A 76 -1.98 -4.61 -1.18
CA PHE A 76 -2.47 -5.77 -0.45
C PHE A 76 -3.96 -5.63 -0.07
N LEU A 77 -4.38 -4.45 0.41
CA LEU A 77 -5.78 -4.17 0.72
C LEU A 77 -6.66 -4.16 -0.54
N GLU A 78 -6.13 -3.69 -1.67
CA GLU A 78 -6.82 -3.76 -2.95
C GLU A 78 -7.11 -5.21 -3.35
N GLU A 79 -6.09 -6.07 -3.31
CA GLU A 79 -6.20 -7.49 -3.60
C GLU A 79 -7.21 -8.19 -2.67
N LEU A 80 -7.18 -7.87 -1.38
CA LEU A 80 -8.15 -8.38 -0.40
C LEU A 80 -9.57 -7.91 -0.71
N ALA A 81 -9.76 -6.64 -1.05
CA ALA A 81 -11.07 -6.10 -1.44
C ALA A 81 -11.61 -6.82 -2.67
N ILE A 82 -10.76 -7.09 -3.67
CA ILE A 82 -11.13 -7.84 -4.87
C ILE A 82 -11.53 -9.26 -4.53
N PHE A 83 -10.78 -9.93 -3.65
CA PHE A 83 -11.13 -11.27 -3.17
C PHE A 83 -12.52 -11.30 -2.55
N ILE A 84 -12.81 -10.40 -1.60
CA ILE A 84 -14.11 -10.33 -0.93
C ILE A 84 -15.23 -10.00 -1.94
N CYS A 85 -15.03 -9.01 -2.81
CA CYS A 85 -16.01 -8.60 -3.80
C CYS A 85 -16.31 -9.73 -4.81
N SER A 86 -15.29 -10.48 -5.24
CA SER A 86 -15.45 -11.62 -6.14
C SER A 86 -16.33 -12.72 -5.51
N LYS A 87 -16.17 -12.97 -4.20
CA LYS A 87 -16.94 -13.98 -3.45
C LYS A 87 -18.38 -13.56 -3.19
N VAL A 88 -18.61 -12.30 -2.85
CA VAL A 88 -19.95 -11.81 -2.46
C VAL A 88 -20.80 -11.43 -3.67
N TYR A 89 -20.19 -10.80 -4.68
CA TYR A 89 -20.92 -10.19 -5.80
C TYR A 89 -20.72 -10.91 -7.14
N ASN A 90 -19.84 -11.92 -7.22
CA ASN A 90 -19.50 -12.61 -8.47
C ASN A 90 -19.05 -11.63 -9.59
N GLY A 91 -18.53 -10.46 -9.19
CA GLY A 91 -18.22 -9.33 -10.07
C GLY A 91 -16.81 -9.42 -10.65
N MET A 92 -16.69 -9.12 -11.94
CA MET A 92 -15.44 -9.08 -12.69
C MET A 92 -14.79 -7.68 -12.54
N ARG A 93 -13.46 -7.60 -12.44
CA ARG A 93 -12.72 -6.31 -12.44
C ARG A 93 -13.03 -5.56 -13.74
N SER A 94 -13.38 -4.28 -13.66
CA SER A 94 -13.43 -3.44 -14.86
C SER A 94 -12.01 -3.16 -15.36
N SER A 95 -11.76 -3.38 -16.64
CA SER A 95 -10.48 -3.09 -17.29
C SER A 95 -10.44 -1.64 -17.77
N PHE A 96 -10.71 -0.68 -16.87
CA PHE A 96 -10.66 0.74 -17.22
C PHE A 96 -9.28 1.33 -16.86
N GLU A 97 -8.37 1.33 -17.83
CA GLU A 97 -6.97 1.79 -17.72
C GLU A 97 -6.82 3.29 -17.38
N GLY A 98 -7.92 4.06 -17.29
CA GLY A 98 -7.90 5.51 -17.08
C GLY A 98 -8.07 5.98 -15.63
N ILE A 99 -8.52 5.13 -14.70
CA ILE A 99 -8.72 5.49 -13.30
C ILE A 99 -7.67 4.73 -12.50
N SER A 100 -6.72 5.51 -11.98
CA SER A 100 -5.61 5.12 -11.10
C SER A 100 -5.78 3.76 -10.42
N HIS A 101 -4.71 2.95 -10.40
CA HIS A 101 -4.53 1.65 -9.71
C HIS A 101 -4.91 1.61 -8.21
N LEU A 102 -5.64 2.60 -7.70
CA LEU A 102 -6.01 2.80 -6.30
C LEU A 102 -7.52 2.59 -6.06
N LEU A 103 -8.32 2.38 -7.10
CA LEU A 103 -9.78 2.24 -7.00
C LEU A 103 -10.28 1.08 -7.84
N PRO A 104 -10.44 -0.13 -7.27
CA PRO A 104 -11.11 -1.21 -7.98
C PRO A 104 -12.59 -0.87 -8.15
N GLU A 105 -13.01 -0.68 -9.40
CA GLU A 105 -14.39 -0.42 -9.78
C GLU A 105 -15.07 -1.74 -10.17
N PHE A 106 -16.18 -2.07 -9.50
CA PHE A 106 -16.94 -3.29 -9.74
C PHE A 106 -18.31 -2.96 -10.36
N PHE A 107 -18.64 -3.62 -11.47
CA PHE A 107 -19.96 -3.54 -12.08
C PHE A 107 -20.88 -4.64 -11.53
N ARG A 108 -22.04 -4.22 -11.02
CA ARG A 108 -23.24 -5.05 -10.90
C ARG A 108 -24.16 -4.71 -12.08
N ARG A 109 -24.95 -5.67 -12.59
CA ARG A 109 -25.83 -5.51 -13.77
C ARG A 109 -26.74 -4.26 -13.74
N ASP A 110 -26.98 -3.63 -12.59
CA ASP A 110 -27.72 -2.36 -12.45
C ASP A 110 -27.11 -1.36 -11.42
N ALA A 111 -25.87 -1.55 -10.95
CA ALA A 111 -25.25 -0.65 -9.96
C ALA A 111 -23.70 -0.68 -9.97
N MET A 112 -23.07 0.49 -9.87
CA MET A 112 -21.61 0.66 -9.77
C MET A 112 -21.19 0.66 -8.28
N LEU A 113 -20.33 -0.29 -7.88
CA LEU A 113 -19.71 -0.31 -6.55
C LEU A 113 -18.26 0.17 -6.67
N ARG A 114 -17.96 1.28 -5.98
CA ARG A 114 -16.62 1.87 -5.92
C ARG A 114 -16.03 1.61 -4.55
N VAL A 115 -14.99 0.77 -4.48
CA VAL A 115 -14.24 0.56 -3.24
C VAL A 115 -13.06 1.53 -3.23
N SER A 116 -13.01 2.40 -2.21
CA SER A 116 -11.94 3.38 -2.05
C SER A 116 -11.08 3.03 -0.83
N VAL A 117 -9.82 2.66 -1.07
CA VAL A 117 -8.80 2.58 -0.02
C VAL A 117 -8.06 3.92 0.00
N SER A 118 -8.51 4.83 0.86
CA SER A 118 -7.91 6.16 0.98
C SER A 118 -6.59 6.11 1.73
N ARG A 119 -5.57 6.82 1.23
CA ARG A 119 -4.27 7.02 1.89
C ARG A 119 -4.47 7.49 3.34
N LEU A 120 -3.96 6.74 4.30
CA LEU A 120 -3.62 7.28 5.62
C LEU A 120 -2.33 8.07 5.42
N ALA A 121 -2.43 9.38 5.26
CA ALA A 121 -1.27 10.25 5.37
C ALA A 121 -0.79 10.19 6.83
N LEU A 122 0.23 9.37 7.11
CA LEU A 122 1.00 9.49 8.33
C LEU A 122 1.88 10.75 8.17
N ALA A 123 1.42 11.83 8.81
CA ALA A 123 2.09 13.13 8.85
C ALA A 123 3.35 13.10 9.73
#